data_AF-A0A842YG38-F1
#
_entry.id   AF-A0A842YG38-F1
#
_cell.length_a   1.000
_cell.length_b   1.000
_cell.length_c   1.000
_cell.angle_alpha   90.00
_cell.angle_beta   90.00
_cell.angle_gamma   90.00
#
_symmetry.space_group_name_H-M   'P 1'
#
loop_
_entity.id
_entity.type
_entity.pdbx_description
1 polymer ?
#
loop_
_entity_poly.entity_id
_entity_poly.type
_entity_poly.pdbx_seq_one_letter_code
_entity_poly.pdbx_strand_id
1 'polypeptide(L)'
;YALNRACLESGTPLIHGAAVAYNGNVSTIIPGKTACLECFQGGIDDSELPTCAVVGVHPSLVNVIGSMMASEAVRVLAGLMPVLADRLMFVDFHDLSFDVIKLMRSERCPVCGESDREPYQLTFEPIVEICGREGRRVFVFQPDESLDIELFRVLEKVEKLGYEVFAQGMLGFSFVGSDGVKGSVLKSGITILEGFNTRDSATRFHANILGS
;
A
#
# COMPACT_ATOMS: atom_id res chain seq x y z
N TYR A 1 -4.04 -4.25 7.30
CA TYR A 1 -4.64 -5.54 7.72
C TYR A 1 -5.10 -6.47 6.60
N ALA A 2 -5.73 -5.99 5.51
CA ALA A 2 -6.26 -6.84 4.43
C ALA A 2 -5.25 -7.88 3.88
N LEU A 3 -4.02 -7.45 3.55
CA LEU A 3 -2.98 -8.34 3.05
C LEU A 3 -2.59 -9.45 4.05
N ASN A 4 -2.54 -9.13 5.34
CA ASN A 4 -2.28 -10.12 6.39
C ASN A 4 -3.34 -11.23 6.38
N ARG A 5 -4.62 -10.87 6.28
CA ARG A 5 -5.72 -11.85 6.24
C ARG A 5 -5.66 -12.72 4.98
N ALA A 6 -5.45 -12.13 3.81
CA ALA A 6 -5.30 -12.87 2.56
C ALA A 6 -4.10 -13.84 2.58
N CYS A 7 -2.97 -13.42 3.16
CA CYS A 7 -1.80 -14.29 3.36
C CYS A 7 -2.06 -15.42 4.34
N LEU A 8 -2.78 -15.15 5.44
CA LEU A 8 -3.20 -16.20 6.39
C LEU A 8 -4.10 -17.24 5.73
N GLU A 9 -5.10 -16.81 4.95
CA GLU A 9 -6.03 -17.68 4.24
C GLU A 9 -5.33 -18.53 3.17
N SER A 10 -4.45 -17.91 2.37
CA SER A 10 -3.72 -18.60 1.30
C SER A 10 -2.52 -19.43 1.79
N GLY A 11 -2.12 -19.29 3.06
CA GLY A 11 -0.89 -19.89 3.58
C GLY A 11 0.40 -19.26 3.04
N THR A 12 0.31 -18.11 2.36
CA THR A 12 1.45 -17.41 1.78
C THR A 12 2.22 -16.63 2.85
N PRO A 13 3.55 -16.81 3.00
CA PRO A 13 4.35 -15.98 3.91
C PRO A 13 4.26 -14.49 3.55
N LEU A 14 4.10 -13.65 4.56
CA LEU A 14 4.06 -12.19 4.42
C LEU A 14 5.29 -11.57 5.08
N ILE A 15 6.04 -10.78 4.33
CA ILE A 15 7.08 -9.92 4.88
C ILE A 15 6.48 -8.54 5.04
N HIS A 16 6.24 -8.18 6.28
CA HIS A 16 5.68 -6.88 6.65
C HIS A 16 6.81 -5.88 6.86
N GLY A 17 6.64 -4.67 6.37
CA GLY A 17 7.45 -3.53 6.74
C GLY A 17 6.65 -2.24 6.73
N ALA A 18 7.03 -1.33 7.62
CA ALA A 18 6.43 -0.02 7.76
C ALA A 18 7.52 1.03 8.06
N ALA A 19 7.29 2.28 7.64
CA ALA A 19 8.17 3.40 7.93
C ALA A 19 7.39 4.72 7.97
N VAL A 20 7.64 5.54 8.98
CA VAL A 20 7.04 6.87 9.17
C VAL A 20 8.01 7.77 9.94
N ALA A 21 8.15 9.03 9.52
CA ALA A 21 9.15 9.95 10.06
C ALA A 21 10.56 9.32 10.09
N TYR A 22 11.09 9.02 11.29
CA TYR A 22 12.39 8.39 11.51
C TYR A 22 12.30 6.94 12.00
N ASN A 23 11.09 6.39 12.13
CA ASN A 23 10.84 5.07 12.70
C ASN A 23 10.38 4.08 11.63
N GLY A 24 10.88 2.86 11.68
CA GLY A 24 10.45 1.78 10.82
C GLY A 24 10.44 0.44 11.53
N ASN A 25 9.77 -0.53 10.93
CA ASN A 25 9.81 -1.89 11.44
C ASN A 25 9.71 -2.93 10.32
N VAL A 26 10.20 -4.15 10.60
CA VAL A 26 10.12 -5.32 9.72
C VAL A 26 9.82 -6.58 10.53
N SER A 27 8.92 -7.42 10.01
CA SER A 27 8.65 -8.75 10.57
C SER A 27 8.29 -9.73 9.46
N THR A 28 8.61 -11.00 9.66
CA THR A 28 8.22 -12.07 8.73
C THR A 28 7.15 -12.95 9.35
N ILE A 29 5.98 -12.98 8.71
CA ILE A 29 4.80 -13.71 9.13
C ILE A 29 4.72 -15.00 8.31
N ILE A 30 4.73 -16.14 9.00
CA ILE A 30 4.50 -17.46 8.40
C ILE A 30 3.16 -17.98 8.94
N PRO A 31 2.12 -18.06 8.08
CA PRO A 31 0.79 -18.50 8.49
C PRO A 31 0.80 -19.81 9.29
N GLY A 32 0.07 -19.82 10.40
CA GLY A 32 -0.05 -20.95 11.32
C GLY A 32 1.20 -21.25 12.16
N LYS A 33 2.33 -20.58 11.94
CA LYS A 33 3.59 -20.83 12.67
C LYS A 33 4.02 -19.66 13.57
N THR A 34 3.96 -18.43 13.07
CA THR A 34 4.39 -17.23 13.81
C THR A 34 3.21 -16.36 14.23
N ALA A 35 3.48 -15.32 15.01
CA ALA A 35 2.56 -14.20 15.19
C ALA A 35 2.20 -13.59 13.82
N CYS A 36 0.93 -13.25 13.62
CA CYS A 36 0.47 -12.47 12.47
C CYS A 36 0.49 -10.97 12.79
N LEU A 37 0.24 -10.12 11.81
CA LEU A 37 0.22 -8.67 12.00
C LEU A 37 -0.76 -8.24 13.11
N GLU A 38 -1.96 -8.82 13.13
CA GLU A 38 -2.99 -8.52 14.13
C GLU A 38 -2.70 -9.11 15.51
N CYS A 39 -1.69 -9.97 15.66
CA CYS A 39 -1.25 -10.41 17.00
C CYS A 39 -0.55 -9.29 17.76
N PHE A 40 0.22 -8.43 17.07
CA PHE A 40 1.05 -7.41 17.72
C PHE A 40 0.66 -5.97 17.35
N GLN A 41 -0.16 -5.79 16.31
CA GLN A 41 -0.68 -4.50 15.88
C GLN A 41 -2.22 -4.42 15.95
N GLY A 42 -2.89 -5.50 16.36
CA GLY A 42 -4.35 -5.54 16.42
C GLY A 42 -4.93 -4.55 17.43
N GLY A 43 -5.96 -3.80 17.01
CA GLY A 43 -6.68 -2.86 17.86
C GLY A 43 -6.11 -1.44 17.88
N ILE A 44 -5.13 -1.13 17.04
CA ILE A 44 -4.71 0.25 16.79
C ILE A 44 -5.66 0.87 15.78
N ASP A 45 -6.17 2.06 16.09
CA ASP A 45 -6.89 2.88 15.12
C ASP A 45 -5.89 3.58 14.21
N ASP A 46 -5.72 3.05 12.99
CA ASP A 46 -4.81 3.61 12.00
C ASP A 46 -5.17 5.08 11.64
N SER A 47 -6.41 5.53 11.89
CA SER A 47 -6.83 6.92 11.65
C SER A 47 -6.26 7.91 12.67
N GLU A 48 -5.86 7.43 13.85
CA GLU A 48 -5.20 8.26 14.88
C GLU A 48 -3.68 8.35 14.66
N LEU A 49 -3.12 7.53 13.77
CA LEU A 49 -1.68 7.54 13.47
C LEU A 49 -1.33 8.62 12.45
N PRO A 50 -0.23 9.35 12.65
CA PRO A 50 0.25 10.30 11.65
C PRO A 50 0.65 9.56 10.37
N THR A 51 0.16 10.04 9.23
CA THR A 51 0.52 9.46 7.94
C THR A 51 1.87 10.02 7.46
N CYS A 52 2.60 9.25 6.65
CA CYS A 52 3.82 9.73 6.00
C CYS A 52 3.56 10.96 5.10
N ALA A 53 2.32 11.18 4.69
CA ALA A 53 1.90 12.37 3.97
C ALA A 53 1.94 13.65 4.83
N VAL A 54 1.70 13.51 6.14
CA VAL A 54 1.68 14.63 7.10
C VAL A 54 3.05 14.83 7.74
N VAL A 55 3.69 13.75 8.20
CA VAL A 55 4.95 13.86 8.98
C VAL A 55 6.21 13.55 8.15
N GLY A 56 6.05 13.14 6.90
CA GLY A 56 7.16 12.70 6.06
C GLY A 56 7.71 11.33 6.44
N VAL A 57 8.74 10.90 5.71
CA VAL A 57 9.52 9.70 6.03
C VAL A 57 10.97 9.91 5.56
N HIS A 58 11.94 9.52 6.37
CA HIS A 58 13.34 9.62 6.03
C HIS A 58 13.68 8.69 4.84
N PRO A 59 14.16 9.19 3.69
CA PRO A 59 14.32 8.36 2.49
C PRO A 59 15.25 7.15 2.69
N SER A 60 16.36 7.33 3.41
CA SER A 60 17.31 6.23 3.66
C SER A 60 16.72 5.17 4.59
N LEU A 61 15.75 5.52 5.45
CA LEU A 61 15.07 4.54 6.30
C LEU A 61 14.24 3.59 5.43
N VAL A 62 13.49 4.13 4.46
CA VAL A 62 12.72 3.33 3.50
C VAL A 62 13.63 2.34 2.76
N ASN A 63 14.82 2.76 2.36
CA ASN A 63 15.81 1.88 1.72
C ASN A 63 16.30 0.76 2.65
N VAL A 64 16.57 1.08 3.93
CA VAL A 64 16.99 0.08 4.93
C VAL A 64 15.88 -0.93 5.18
N ILE A 65 14.65 -0.47 5.42
CA ILE A 65 13.47 -1.31 5.63
C ILE A 65 13.25 -2.22 4.40
N GLY A 66 13.24 -1.65 3.19
CA GLY A 66 13.09 -2.43 1.95
C GLY A 66 14.20 -3.47 1.74
N SER A 67 15.45 -3.14 2.08
CA SER A 67 16.58 -4.07 1.99
C SER A 67 16.45 -5.24 2.97
N MET A 68 16.00 -4.98 4.20
CA MET A 68 15.71 -6.01 5.19
C MET A 68 14.56 -6.92 4.73
N MET A 69 13.48 -6.34 4.18
CA MET A 69 12.37 -7.10 3.63
C MET A 69 12.83 -8.01 2.47
N ALA A 70 13.65 -7.49 1.55
CA ALA A 70 14.20 -8.27 0.44
C ALA A 70 15.08 -9.43 0.94
N SER A 71 15.91 -9.20 1.97
CA SER A 71 16.70 -10.26 2.59
C SER A 71 15.85 -11.38 3.18
N GLU A 72 14.76 -11.04 3.88
CA GLU A 72 13.80 -12.03 4.40
C GLU A 72 13.08 -12.77 3.27
N ALA A 73 12.73 -12.10 2.17
CA ALA A 73 12.13 -12.71 0.99
C ALA A 73 13.04 -13.77 0.36
N VAL A 74 14.33 -13.45 0.20
CA VAL A 74 15.31 -14.41 -0.33
C VAL A 74 15.38 -15.66 0.56
N ARG A 75 15.32 -15.50 1.88
CA ARG A 75 15.29 -16.64 2.82
C ARG A 75 14.06 -17.52 2.62
N VAL A 76 12.87 -16.91 2.57
CA VAL A 76 11.61 -17.63 2.32
C VAL A 76 11.70 -18.42 1.00
N LEU A 77 12.14 -17.76 -0.08
CA LEU A 77 12.25 -18.37 -1.41
C LEU A 77 13.29 -19.48 -1.47
N ALA A 78 14.36 -19.37 -0.68
CA ALA A 78 15.39 -20.40 -0.55
C ALA A 78 14.99 -21.56 0.39
N GLY A 79 13.78 -21.55 0.97
CA GLY A 79 13.34 -22.54 1.94
C GLY A 79 14.05 -22.44 3.30
N LEU A 80 14.72 -21.31 3.56
CA LEU A 80 15.41 -21.03 4.82
C LEU A 80 14.45 -20.37 5.80
N MET A 81 14.61 -20.70 7.09
CA MET A 81 13.85 -20.00 8.13
C MET A 81 14.19 -18.49 8.09
N PRO A 82 13.21 -17.59 7.99
CA PRO A 82 13.42 -16.15 8.06
C PRO A 82 13.98 -15.74 9.44
N VAL A 83 14.84 -14.72 9.48
CA VAL A 83 15.46 -14.27 10.74
C VAL A 83 14.46 -13.53 11.61
N LEU A 84 13.51 -12.83 10.99
CA LEU A 84 12.48 -12.02 11.63
C LEU A 84 11.15 -12.77 11.82
N ALA A 85 11.16 -14.10 11.73
CA ALA A 85 10.03 -14.91 12.18
C ALA A 85 9.88 -14.83 13.71
N ASP A 86 8.67 -14.51 14.19
CA ASP A 86 8.37 -14.20 15.60
C ASP A 86 9.24 -13.08 16.18
N ARG A 87 9.69 -12.15 15.33
CA ARG A 87 10.45 -10.98 15.75
C ARG A 87 9.99 -9.75 14.98
N LEU A 88 10.02 -8.62 15.67
CA LEU A 88 9.87 -7.30 15.08
C LEU A 88 11.23 -6.63 15.18
N MET A 89 11.87 -6.39 14.04
CA MET A 89 12.97 -5.43 13.98
C MET A 89 12.35 -4.03 14.03
N PHE A 90 12.66 -3.26 15.05
CA PHE A 90 12.33 -1.84 15.15
C PHE A 90 13.58 -1.02 14.87
N VAL A 91 13.44 0.00 14.03
CA VAL A 91 14.55 0.83 13.56
C VAL A 91 14.22 2.28 13.85
N ASP A 92 15.07 2.95 14.61
CA ASP A 92 14.96 4.38 14.89
C ASP A 92 16.16 5.12 14.31
N PHE A 93 15.92 6.02 13.35
CA PHE A 93 16.96 6.82 12.71
C PHE A 93 17.34 8.10 13.47
N HIS A 94 16.59 8.48 14.51
CA HIS A 94 17.00 9.55 15.41
C HIS A 94 18.25 9.14 16.19
N ASP A 95 18.23 7.92 16.73
CA ASP A 95 19.32 7.37 17.55
C ASP A 95 20.18 6.35 16.78
N LEU A 96 19.83 6.05 15.53
CA LEU A 96 20.43 5.00 14.69
C LEU A 96 20.42 3.62 15.39
N SER A 97 19.32 3.29 16.05
CA SER A 97 19.13 2.03 16.78
C SER A 97 18.42 0.96 15.95
N PHE A 98 18.72 -0.30 16.29
CA PHE A 98 18.13 -1.49 15.70
C PHE A 98 17.78 -2.45 16.83
N ASP A 99 16.51 -2.46 17.20
CA ASP A 99 16.01 -3.22 18.34
C ASP A 99 15.19 -4.42 17.88
N VAL A 100 15.43 -5.58 18.48
CA VAL A 100 14.72 -6.82 18.15
C VAL A 100 13.76 -7.16 19.27
N ILE A 101 12.47 -7.01 18.99
CA ILE A 101 11.39 -7.36 19.91
C ILE A 101 10.92 -8.76 19.56
N LYS A 102 10.86 -9.66 20.55
CA LYS A 102 10.26 -10.98 20.36
C LYS A 102 8.75 -10.86 20.32
N LEU A 103 8.14 -11.45 19.30
CA LEU A 103 6.71 -11.54 19.15
C LEU A 103 6.24 -12.91 19.63
N MET A 104 4.99 -12.97 20.08
CA MET A 104 4.32 -14.21 20.42
C MET A 104 2.99 -14.26 19.69
N ARG A 105 2.69 -15.40 19.06
CA ARG A 105 1.38 -15.63 18.48
C ARG A 105 0.34 -15.64 19.60
N SER A 106 -0.68 -14.78 19.47
CA SER A 106 -1.80 -14.77 20.39
C SER A 106 -2.76 -15.91 20.04
N GLU A 107 -3.02 -16.79 21.02
CA GLU A 107 -4.03 -17.84 20.89
C GLU A 107 -5.43 -17.26 20.69
N ARG A 108 -5.67 -16.03 21.19
CA ARG A 108 -6.93 -15.29 21.06
C ARG A 108 -6.87 -14.19 19.99
N CYS A 109 -6.07 -14.37 18.95
CA CYS A 109 -6.06 -13.47 17.80
C CYS A 109 -7.35 -13.65 16.98
N PRO A 110 -8.06 -12.57 16.60
CA PRO A 110 -9.32 -12.67 15.86
C PRO A 110 -9.19 -13.22 14.43
N VAL A 111 -7.96 -13.25 13.86
CA VAL A 111 -7.73 -13.68 12.47
C VAL A 111 -6.84 -14.90 12.31
N CYS A 112 -6.08 -15.29 13.34
CA CYS A 112 -5.21 -16.46 13.27
C CYS A 112 -5.25 -17.35 14.52
N GLY A 113 -6.15 -17.10 15.47
CA GLY A 113 -6.33 -17.86 16.70
C GLY A 113 -7.82 -18.18 16.95
N GLU A 114 -8.13 -18.71 18.13
CA GLU A 114 -9.50 -18.96 18.59
C GLU A 114 -9.96 -17.75 19.43
N SER A 115 -10.89 -16.96 18.90
CA SER A 115 -11.29 -15.70 19.51
C SER A 115 -12.75 -15.36 19.18
N ASP A 116 -13.49 -14.91 20.20
CA ASP A 116 -14.82 -14.32 20.03
C ASP A 116 -14.77 -12.82 19.68
N ARG A 117 -13.58 -12.23 19.62
CA ARG A 117 -13.40 -10.82 19.23
C ARG A 117 -13.51 -10.68 17.72
N GLU A 118 -14.22 -9.64 17.29
CA GLU A 118 -14.25 -9.23 15.89
C GLU A 118 -12.88 -8.67 15.44
N PRO A 119 -12.40 -9.04 14.24
CA PRO A 119 -11.24 -8.40 13.63
C PRO A 119 -11.44 -6.89 13.42
N TYR A 120 -10.34 -6.15 13.26
CA TYR A 120 -10.41 -4.75 12.86
C TYR A 120 -11.26 -4.58 11.58
N GLN A 121 -12.18 -3.63 11.57
CA GLN A 121 -13.09 -3.42 10.44
C GLN A 121 -12.33 -2.74 9.30
N LEU A 122 -12.28 -3.40 8.15
CA LEU A 122 -11.66 -2.83 6.96
C LEU A 122 -12.65 -1.86 6.32
N THR A 123 -12.28 -0.59 6.23
CA THR A 123 -13.02 0.41 5.45
C THR A 123 -12.44 0.49 4.06
N PHE A 124 -13.31 0.40 3.04
CA PHE A 124 -12.91 0.68 1.67
C PHE A 124 -13.14 2.16 1.35
N GLU A 125 -12.08 2.84 0.93
CA GLU A 125 -12.16 4.20 0.41
C GLU A 125 -11.92 4.20 -1.11
N PRO A 126 -12.94 4.49 -1.94
CA PRO A 126 -12.83 4.40 -3.39
C PRO A 126 -11.92 5.47 -4.00
N ILE A 127 -11.60 6.52 -3.25
CA ILE A 127 -10.70 7.59 -3.68
C ILE A 127 -9.73 7.84 -2.54
N VAL A 128 -8.45 7.57 -2.72
CA VAL A 128 -7.43 7.83 -1.69
C VAL A 128 -6.52 8.95 -2.17
N GLU A 129 -6.20 9.88 -1.27
CA GLU A 129 -5.18 10.89 -1.52
C GLU A 129 -3.83 10.42 -0.96
N ILE A 130 -2.79 10.46 -1.80
CA ILE A 130 -1.42 10.15 -1.40
C ILE A 130 -0.49 11.32 -1.77
N CYS A 131 0.64 11.41 -1.07
CA CYS A 131 1.67 12.38 -1.40
C CYS A 131 2.39 12.02 -2.70
N GLY A 132 2.32 12.93 -3.66
CA GLY A 132 3.18 12.92 -4.84
C GLY A 132 4.54 13.52 -4.56
N ARG A 133 5.39 13.53 -5.59
CA ARG A 133 6.67 14.22 -5.55
C ARG A 133 6.46 15.73 -5.64
N GLU A 134 7.40 16.50 -5.10
CA GLU A 134 7.38 17.98 -5.18
C GLU A 134 6.11 18.63 -4.60
N GLY A 135 5.48 18.00 -3.60
CA GLY A 135 4.28 18.53 -2.94
C GLY A 135 3.00 18.41 -3.78
N ARG A 136 3.03 17.69 -4.90
CA ARG A 136 1.85 17.44 -5.73
C ARG A 136 0.90 16.45 -5.05
N ARG A 137 -0.40 16.71 -5.13
CA ARG A 137 -1.45 15.78 -4.66
C ARG A 137 -1.68 14.70 -5.71
N VAL A 138 -1.81 13.46 -5.25
CA VAL A 138 -2.14 12.31 -6.08
C VAL A 138 -3.43 11.71 -5.57
N PHE A 139 -4.41 11.53 -6.46
CA PHE A 139 -5.67 10.87 -6.17
C PHE A 139 -5.69 9.52 -6.86
N VAL A 140 -5.87 8.46 -6.09
CA VAL A 140 -6.01 7.09 -6.56
C VAL A 140 -7.48 6.71 -6.46
N PHE A 141 -8.10 6.49 -7.62
CA PHE A 141 -9.45 5.96 -7.75
C PHE A 141 -9.35 4.45 -7.87
N GLN A 142 -10.04 3.76 -6.99
CA GLN A 142 -10.08 2.31 -6.95
C GLN A 142 -11.54 1.85 -6.98
N PRO A 143 -11.95 1.05 -7.98
CA PRO A 143 -13.25 0.41 -7.95
C PRO A 143 -13.27 -0.77 -6.98
N ASP A 144 -14.45 -1.14 -6.49
CA ASP A 144 -14.66 -2.32 -5.63
C ASP A 144 -14.29 -3.62 -6.36
N GLU A 145 -14.54 -3.67 -7.67
CA GLU A 145 -14.26 -4.81 -8.54
C GLU A 145 -13.54 -4.35 -9.81
N SER A 146 -12.82 -5.27 -10.46
CA SER A 146 -12.16 -4.98 -11.74
C SER A 146 -13.21 -4.72 -12.82
N LEU A 147 -13.16 -3.53 -13.43
CA LEU A 147 -14.13 -3.09 -14.44
C LEU A 147 -13.86 -3.63 -15.86
N ASP A 148 -12.69 -4.23 -16.11
CA ASP A 148 -12.25 -4.73 -17.43
C ASP A 148 -12.44 -3.71 -18.57
N ILE A 149 -12.03 -2.46 -18.34
CA ILE A 149 -12.37 -1.34 -19.23
C ILE A 149 -11.77 -1.47 -20.64
N GLU A 150 -12.53 -1.00 -21.63
CA GLU A 150 -12.05 -0.83 -23.00
C GLU A 150 -11.12 0.39 -23.08
N LEU A 151 -9.83 0.17 -22.79
CA LEU A 151 -8.80 1.22 -22.72
C LEU A 151 -8.78 2.17 -23.92
N PHE A 152 -9.04 1.65 -25.14
CA PHE A 152 -9.08 2.45 -26.36
C PHE A 152 -10.12 3.58 -26.28
N ARG A 153 -11.30 3.34 -25.69
CA ARG A 153 -12.35 4.37 -25.54
C ARG A 153 -11.95 5.47 -24.57
N VAL A 154 -11.26 5.11 -23.50
CA VAL A 154 -10.78 6.08 -22.51
C VAL A 154 -9.62 6.89 -23.10
N LEU A 155 -8.74 6.24 -23.84
CA LEU A 155 -7.63 6.89 -24.54
C LEU A 155 -8.13 7.97 -25.51
N GLU A 156 -9.11 7.66 -26.37
CA GLU A 156 -9.69 8.66 -27.26
C GLU A 156 -10.27 9.88 -26.52
N LYS A 157 -10.88 9.68 -25.35
CA LYS A 157 -11.41 10.78 -24.54
C LYS A 157 -10.27 11.62 -23.95
N VAL A 158 -9.23 10.98 -23.44
CA VAL A 158 -8.05 11.65 -22.87
C VAL A 158 -7.34 12.50 -23.93
N GLU A 159 -7.15 11.96 -25.14
CA GLU A 159 -6.56 12.71 -26.26
C GLU A 159 -7.45 13.88 -26.72
N LYS A 160 -8.78 13.68 -26.78
CA LYS A 160 -9.75 14.77 -27.09
C LYS A 160 -9.73 15.89 -26.06
N LEU A 161 -9.35 15.60 -24.82
CA LEU A 161 -9.16 16.60 -23.76
C LEU A 161 -7.80 17.32 -23.86
N GLY A 162 -6.95 16.96 -24.83
CA GLY A 162 -5.66 17.60 -25.08
C GLY A 162 -4.50 17.04 -24.26
N TYR A 163 -4.65 15.83 -23.70
CA TYR A 163 -3.57 15.14 -22.99
C TYR A 163 -2.78 14.26 -23.96
N GLU A 164 -1.46 14.27 -23.82
CA GLU A 164 -0.53 13.43 -24.59
C GLU A 164 -0.33 12.09 -23.87
N VAL A 165 -0.52 10.98 -24.59
CA VAL A 165 -0.23 9.63 -24.08
C VAL A 165 1.25 9.31 -24.35
N PHE A 166 2.02 9.11 -23.28
CA PHE A 166 3.46 8.85 -23.39
C PHE A 166 3.84 7.39 -23.07
N ALA A 167 2.92 6.61 -22.50
CA ALA A 167 3.13 5.19 -22.25
C ALA A 167 1.81 4.42 -22.42
N GLN A 168 1.86 3.28 -23.11
CA GLN A 168 0.68 2.42 -23.34
C GLN A 168 1.10 0.95 -23.30
N GLY A 169 0.28 0.13 -22.67
CA GLY A 169 0.46 -1.31 -22.62
C GLY A 169 -0.87 -2.05 -22.49
N MET A 170 -0.79 -3.37 -22.39
CA MET A 170 -1.96 -4.25 -22.31
C MET A 170 -2.84 -3.99 -21.07
N LEU A 171 -2.22 -3.57 -19.97
CA LEU A 171 -2.89 -3.39 -18.67
C LEU A 171 -3.28 -1.94 -18.36
N GLY A 172 -2.90 -0.98 -19.20
CA GLY A 172 -3.16 0.43 -18.95
C GLY A 172 -2.32 1.37 -19.79
N PHE A 173 -2.53 2.67 -19.60
CA PHE A 173 -1.77 3.73 -20.25
C PHE A 173 -1.55 4.91 -19.29
N SER A 174 -0.56 5.74 -19.60
CA SER A 174 -0.24 6.96 -18.88
C SER A 174 -0.22 8.16 -19.82
N PHE A 175 -0.68 9.29 -19.31
CA PHE A 175 -0.86 10.53 -20.06
C PHE A 175 -0.40 11.75 -19.25
N VAL A 176 -0.09 12.84 -19.96
CA VAL A 176 0.33 14.12 -19.39
C VAL A 176 -0.30 15.28 -20.15
N GLY A 177 -0.72 16.31 -19.43
CA GLY A 177 -1.31 17.53 -19.95
C GLY A 177 -0.33 18.69 -19.90
N SER A 178 -0.58 19.68 -20.75
CA SER A 178 0.19 20.94 -20.75
C SER A 178 -0.01 21.78 -19.48
N ASP A 179 -1.09 21.52 -18.75
CA ASP A 179 -1.38 22.05 -17.41
C ASP A 179 -0.53 21.40 -16.30
N GLY A 180 0.31 20.41 -16.65
CA GLY A 180 1.16 19.68 -15.73
C GLY A 180 0.43 18.56 -14.96
N VAL A 181 -0.85 18.34 -15.24
CA VAL A 181 -1.60 17.18 -14.75
C VAL A 181 -1.12 15.94 -15.48
N LYS A 182 -0.98 14.83 -14.76
CA LYS A 182 -0.66 13.54 -15.35
C LYS A 182 -1.50 12.46 -14.71
N GLY A 183 -1.69 11.36 -15.42
CA GLY A 183 -2.41 10.24 -14.86
C GLY A 183 -2.08 8.93 -15.54
N SER A 184 -2.55 7.86 -14.90
CA SER A 184 -2.48 6.51 -15.40
C SER A 184 -3.85 5.86 -15.22
N VAL A 185 -4.33 5.20 -16.26
CA VAL A 185 -5.58 4.43 -16.23
C VAL A 185 -5.24 2.97 -16.48
N LEU A 186 -5.65 2.11 -15.57
CA LEU A 186 -5.48 0.66 -15.67
C LEU A 186 -6.77 -0.01 -16.16
N LYS A 187 -6.62 -1.14 -16.83
CA LYS A 187 -7.72 -1.96 -17.33
C LYS A 187 -8.66 -2.44 -16.22
N SER A 188 -8.17 -2.52 -14.99
CA SER A 188 -9.00 -2.82 -13.81
C SER A 188 -9.96 -1.68 -13.42
N GLY A 189 -9.83 -0.49 -14.02
CA GLY A 189 -10.55 0.72 -13.62
C GLY A 189 -9.79 1.57 -12.59
N ILE A 190 -8.67 1.07 -12.04
CA ILE A 190 -7.81 1.87 -11.18
C ILE A 190 -7.27 3.05 -11.98
N THR A 191 -7.45 4.26 -11.44
CA THR A 191 -6.98 5.48 -12.07
C THR A 191 -6.18 6.30 -11.07
N ILE A 192 -4.99 6.71 -11.47
CA ILE A 192 -4.09 7.54 -10.66
C ILE A 192 -4.00 8.89 -11.33
N LEU A 193 -4.34 9.97 -10.62
CA LEU A 193 -4.28 11.34 -11.13
C LEU A 193 -3.38 12.19 -10.23
N GLU A 194 -2.38 12.84 -10.80
CA GLU A 194 -1.46 13.74 -10.10
C GLU A 194 -1.57 15.16 -10.65
N GLY A 195 -1.54 16.15 -9.75
CA GLY A 195 -1.51 17.57 -10.11
C GLY A 195 -2.86 18.29 -9.98
N PHE A 196 -3.92 17.58 -9.59
CA PHE A 196 -5.20 18.22 -9.25
C PHE A 196 -5.13 18.90 -7.89
N ASN A 197 -5.73 20.08 -7.78
CA ASN A 197 -5.74 20.87 -6.53
C ASN A 197 -6.77 20.38 -5.51
N THR A 198 -7.84 19.71 -5.95
CA THR A 198 -8.92 19.23 -5.07
C THR A 198 -9.45 17.87 -5.50
N ARG A 199 -9.97 17.11 -4.53
CA ARG A 199 -10.65 15.82 -4.78
C ARG A 199 -11.78 15.99 -5.81
N ASP A 200 -12.61 17.03 -5.67
CA ASP A 200 -13.74 17.28 -6.58
C ASP A 200 -13.33 17.52 -8.03
N SER A 201 -12.18 18.18 -8.26
CA SER A 201 -11.65 18.38 -9.62
C SER A 201 -11.16 17.07 -10.23
N ALA A 202 -10.45 16.25 -9.44
CA ALA A 202 -10.00 14.93 -9.85
C ALA A 202 -11.18 13.98 -10.13
N THR A 203 -12.22 13.99 -9.28
CA THR A 203 -13.41 13.14 -9.43
C THR A 203 -14.18 13.48 -10.69
N ARG A 204 -14.37 14.79 -10.99
CA ARG A 204 -15.03 15.21 -12.24
C ARG A 204 -14.24 14.81 -13.48
N PHE A 205 -12.90 14.91 -13.42
CA PHE A 205 -12.05 14.45 -14.51
C PHE A 205 -12.16 12.94 -14.71
N HIS A 206 -12.06 12.17 -13.63
CA HIS A 206 -12.21 10.72 -13.62
C HIS A 206 -13.55 10.27 -14.23
N ALA A 207 -14.66 10.86 -13.77
CA ALA A 207 -16.01 10.59 -14.30
C ALA A 207 -16.12 10.87 -15.80
N ASN A 208 -15.50 11.97 -16.28
CA ASN A 208 -15.50 12.32 -17.70
C ASN A 208 -14.79 11.25 -18.56
N ILE A 209 -13.59 10.82 -18.13
CA ILE A 209 -12.80 9.87 -18.91
C ILE A 209 -13.38 8.44 -18.85
N LEU A 210 -13.89 8.00 -17.69
CA LEU A 210 -14.42 6.64 -17.53
C LEU A 210 -15.91 6.49 -17.82
N GLY A 211 -16.66 7.59 -17.90
CA GLY A 211 -18.09 7.57 -18.24
C GLY A 211 -19.00 7.02 -17.13
N SER A 212 -18.56 7.13 -15.88
CA SER A 212 -19.29 6.78 -14.65
C SER A 212 -19.92 8.01 -14.00
#